data_AF-A0A7V9M111-F1
#
_entry.id   AF-A0A7V9M111-F1
#
_cell.length_a   1.000
_cell.length_b   1.000
_cell.length_c   1.000
_cell.angle_alpha   90.00
_cell.angle_beta   90.00
_cell.angle_gamma   90.00
#
_symmetry.space_group_name_H-M   'P 1'
#
loop_
_entity.id
_entity.type
_entity.pdbx_description
1 polymer ?
#
loop_
_entity_poly.entity_id
_entity_poly.type
_entity_poly.pdbx_seq_one_letter_code
_entity_poly.pdbx_strand_id
1 'polypeptide(L)'
;MQLFLPSCKTNNLSLMSEMEPDTRIFLLKIATSLSVGLLWLLINSTIGIGLNFAFFENKPGMGNYIFYGWFFISLTWLIFYYRKKWKF
;
A
#
# COMPACT_ATOMS: atom_id res chain seq x y z
N MET A 1 21.12 4.65 -48.53
CA MET A 1 20.23 5.49 -47.70
C MET A 1 20.05 4.79 -46.36
N GLN A 2 20.95 5.08 -45.40
CA GLN A 2 20.77 4.68 -44.01
C GLN A 2 19.93 5.74 -43.31
N LEU A 3 18.77 5.37 -42.80
CA LEU A 3 18.07 6.13 -41.76
C LEU A 3 16.97 5.26 -41.14
N PHE A 4 17.38 4.38 -40.22
CA PHE A 4 16.49 3.76 -39.25
C PHE A 4 17.04 4.09 -37.85
N LEU A 5 16.48 5.15 -37.27
CA LEU A 5 16.66 5.53 -35.87
C LEU A 5 15.97 4.48 -34.95
N PRO A 6 16.17 4.55 -33.63
CA PRO A 6 17.33 4.14 -32.87
C PRO A 6 17.08 2.76 -32.22
N SER A 7 18.06 1.86 -32.29
CA SER A 7 18.14 0.64 -31.46
C SER A 7 18.50 0.98 -30.01
N CYS A 8 17.74 1.89 -29.39
CA CYS A 8 17.91 2.31 -28.00
C CYS A 8 16.58 2.22 -27.24
N LYS A 9 15.83 1.14 -27.48
CA LYS A 9 14.71 0.74 -26.62
C LYS A 9 14.65 -0.78 -26.39
N THR A 10 15.77 -1.46 -26.55
CA THR A 10 15.85 -2.92 -26.36
C THR A 10 16.78 -3.30 -25.22
N ASN A 11 17.76 -2.45 -24.87
CA ASN A 11 18.72 -2.73 -23.80
C ASN A 11 18.20 -2.45 -22.37
N ASN A 12 17.07 -1.76 -22.23
CA ASN A 12 16.41 -1.58 -20.93
C ASN A 12 15.32 -2.64 -20.67
N LEU A 13 15.04 -3.52 -21.65
CA LEU A 13 14.02 -4.57 -21.56
C LEU A 13 14.65 -5.95 -21.28
N SER A 14 15.92 -6.14 -21.64
CA SER A 14 16.70 -7.35 -21.34
C SER A 14 17.41 -7.30 -19.98
N LEU A 15 17.55 -6.12 -19.37
CA LEU A 15 18.22 -5.92 -18.07
C LEU A 15 17.25 -5.86 -16.88
N MET A 16 15.96 -6.14 -17.09
CA MET A 16 14.96 -6.24 -16.03
C MET A 16 14.87 -7.68 -15.51
N SER A 17 16.00 -8.17 -15.00
CA SER A 17 16.09 -9.34 -14.13
C SER A 17 15.77 -10.69 -14.77
N GLU A 18 16.80 -11.52 -14.89
CA GLU A 18 16.76 -12.97 -15.04
C GLU A 18 16.19 -13.62 -13.75
N MET A 19 14.93 -13.28 -13.44
CA MET A 19 14.15 -13.89 -12.37
C MET A 19 12.89 -14.41 -13.04
N GLU A 20 12.54 -15.67 -12.77
CA GLU A 20 11.39 -16.33 -13.37
C GLU A 20 10.15 -15.42 -13.28
N PRO A 21 9.40 -15.20 -14.38
CA PRO A 21 8.31 -14.22 -14.42
C PRO A 21 7.30 -14.43 -13.28
N ASP A 22 7.07 -15.68 -12.87
CA ASP A 22 6.24 -16.05 -11.73
C ASP A 22 6.78 -15.52 -10.39
N THR A 23 8.09 -15.62 -10.15
CA THR A 23 8.72 -15.11 -8.92
C THR A 23 8.59 -13.58 -8.85
N ARG A 24 8.81 -12.88 -9.97
CA ARG A 24 8.66 -11.42 -10.02
C ARG A 24 7.24 -10.97 -9.72
N ILE A 25 6.24 -11.65 -10.28
CA ILE A 25 4.82 -11.34 -10.06
C ILE A 25 4.44 -11.57 -8.58
N PHE A 26 4.95 -12.65 -7.99
CA PHE A 26 4.74 -12.95 -6.58
C PHE A 26 5.34 -11.88 -5.65
N LEU A 27 6.60 -11.51 -5.87
CA LEU A 27 7.27 -10.46 -5.09
C LEU A 27 6.58 -9.10 -5.25
N LEU A 28 6.16 -8.74 -6.47
CA LEU A 28 5.38 -7.51 -6.71
C LEU A 28 4.04 -7.52 -5.97
N LYS A 29 3.37 -8.68 -5.90
CA LYS A 29 2.13 -8.83 -5.14
C LYS A 29 2.34 -8.58 -3.65
N ILE A 30 3.41 -9.14 -3.07
CA ILE A 30 3.81 -8.91 -1.68
C ILE A 30 4.15 -7.43 -1.46
N ALA A 31 5.06 -6.87 -2.27
CA ALA A 31 5.50 -5.49 -2.14
C ALA A 31 4.31 -4.53 -2.21
N THR A 32 3.41 -4.72 -3.17
CA THR A 32 2.18 -3.91 -3.30
C THR A 32 1.29 -4.05 -2.07
N SER A 33 1.13 -5.26 -1.52
CA SER A 33 0.32 -5.46 -0.31
C SER A 33 0.95 -4.78 0.92
N LEU A 34 2.27 -4.82 1.05
CA LEU A 34 2.99 -4.11 2.11
C LEU A 34 2.87 -2.59 1.94
N SER A 35 3.07 -2.08 0.73
CA SER A 35 2.95 -0.64 0.43
C SER A 35 1.56 -0.11 0.75
N VAL A 36 0.49 -0.82 0.38
CA VAL A 36 -0.89 -0.42 0.71
C VAL A 36 -1.10 -0.42 2.23
N GLY A 37 -0.55 -1.40 2.96
CA GLY A 37 -0.67 -1.49 4.40
C GLY A 37 0.05 -0.35 5.12
N LEU A 38 1.26 -0.04 4.66
CA LEU A 38 2.04 1.11 5.13
C LEU A 38 1.33 2.42 4.85
N LEU A 39 0.77 2.60 3.66
CA LEU A 39 0.05 3.82 3.29
C LEU A 39 -1.21 4.00 4.14
N TRP A 40 -1.95 2.91 4.39
CA TRP A 40 -3.08 2.90 5.30
C TRP A 40 -2.66 3.29 6.73
N LEU A 41 -1.56 2.75 7.22
CA LEU A 41 -1.04 3.05 8.56
C LEU A 41 -0.59 4.52 8.67
N LEU A 42 0.05 5.06 7.64
CA LEU A 42 0.48 6.45 7.57
C LEU A 42 -0.71 7.42 7.66
N ILE A 43 -1.78 7.15 6.89
CA ILE A 43 -2.99 7.96 6.91
C ILE A 43 -3.66 7.90 8.28
N ASN A 44 -3.88 6.69 8.82
CA ASN A 44 -4.53 6.53 10.12
C ASN A 44 -3.69 7.11 11.27
N SER A 45 -2.36 6.96 11.22
CA SER A 45 -1.45 7.55 12.20
C SER A 45 -1.44 9.08 12.11
N THR A 46 -1.47 9.65 10.91
CA THR A 46 -1.53 11.11 10.71
C THR A 46 -2.84 11.68 11.23
N ILE A 47 -3.96 11.00 10.98
CA ILE A 47 -5.27 11.43 11.49
C ILE A 47 -5.36 11.24 13.01
N GLY A 48 -4.86 10.11 13.54
CA GLY A 48 -4.92 9.81 14.97
C GLY A 48 -4.05 10.73 15.82
N ILE A 49 -2.79 10.92 15.41
CA ILE A 49 -1.82 11.72 16.15
C ILE A 49 -1.98 13.21 15.80
N GLY A 50 -2.12 13.54 14.51
CA GLY A 50 -2.14 14.93 14.03
C GLY A 50 -3.37 15.72 14.43
N LEU A 51 -4.52 15.07 14.64
CA LEU A 51 -5.75 15.73 15.11
C LEU A 51 -5.96 15.60 16.62
N ASN A 52 -4.97 15.11 17.38
CA ASN A 52 -5.06 14.83 18.80
C ASN A 52 -6.20 13.85 19.20
N PHE A 53 -6.80 13.13 18.25
CA PHE A 53 -7.82 12.12 18.56
C PHE A 53 -7.26 10.91 19.33
N ALA A 54 -5.93 10.71 19.27
CA ALA A 54 -5.22 9.69 20.05
C ALA A 54 -4.92 10.12 21.49
N PHE A 55 -4.95 11.42 21.82
CA PHE A 55 -4.61 11.92 23.16
C PHE A 55 -5.87 12.21 23.97
N PHE A 56 -5.94 11.62 25.17
CA PHE A 56 -7.00 11.86 26.13
C PHE A 56 -6.51 12.90 27.14
N GLU A 57 -6.67 14.19 26.84
CA GLU A 57 -6.18 15.23 27.74
C GLU A 57 -6.99 15.32 29.06
N ASN A 58 -8.31 15.06 29.05
CA ASN A 58 -9.12 15.06 30.30
C ASN A 58 -10.44 14.26 30.22
N LYS A 59 -11.11 14.20 29.06
CA LYS A 59 -12.34 13.42 28.83
C LYS A 59 -12.32 12.86 27.40
N PRO A 60 -12.77 11.62 27.16
CA PRO A 60 -12.87 11.11 25.79
C PRO A 60 -13.91 11.95 25.03
N GLY A 61 -13.42 12.77 24.09
CA GLY A 61 -14.26 13.56 23.20
C GLY A 61 -14.96 12.67 22.18
N MET A 62 -16.08 13.15 21.64
CA MET A 62 -16.85 12.40 20.62
C MET A 62 -16.02 12.05 19.38
N GLY A 63 -15.03 12.88 19.03
CA GLY A 63 -14.09 12.61 17.95
C GLY A 63 -13.22 11.37 18.15
N ASN A 64 -12.86 11.03 19.39
CA ASN A 64 -12.02 9.87 19.70
C ASN A 64 -12.80 8.58 19.43
N TYR A 65 -14.06 8.50 19.89
CA TYR A 65 -14.92 7.34 19.64
C TYR A 65 -15.17 7.09 18.16
N ILE A 66 -15.43 8.16 17.38
CA ILE A 66 -15.60 8.07 15.94
C ILE A 66 -14.31 7.59 15.27
N PHE A 67 -13.15 8.11 15.70
CA PHE A 67 -11.85 7.68 15.19
C PHE A 67 -11.58 6.20 15.45
N TYR A 68 -11.77 5.72 16.68
CA TYR A 68 -11.59 4.29 16.99
C TYR A 68 -12.57 3.40 16.23
N GLY A 69 -13.85 3.81 16.13
CA GLY A 69 -14.85 3.08 15.34
C GLY A 69 -14.44 2.98 13.86
N TRP A 70 -14.05 4.10 13.26
CA TRP A 70 -13.54 4.14 11.88
C TRP A 70 -12.27 3.29 11.73
N PHE A 71 -11.34 3.35 12.67
CA PHE A 71 -10.09 2.59 12.63
C PHE A 71 -10.34 1.08 12.59
N PHE A 72 -11.22 0.56 13.45
CA PHE A 72 -11.58 -0.86 13.45
C PHE A 72 -12.32 -1.30 12.18
N ILE A 73 -13.23 -0.48 11.69
CA ILE A 73 -13.95 -0.73 10.43
C ILE A 73 -12.96 -0.77 9.25
N SER A 74 -12.09 0.23 9.17
CA SER A 74 -11.09 0.37 8.12
C SER A 74 -10.06 -0.77 8.17
N LEU A 75 -9.65 -1.20 9.36
CA LEU A 75 -8.76 -2.34 9.56
C LEU A 75 -9.40 -3.64 9.07
N THR A 76 -10.65 -3.89 9.46
CA THR A 76 -11.41 -5.07 9.03
C THR A 76 -11.56 -5.10 7.51
N TRP A 77 -11.84 -3.94 6.91
CA TRP A 77 -11.91 -3.78 5.46
C TRP A 77 -10.58 -4.06 4.77
N LEU A 78 -9.47 -3.57 5.32
CA LEU A 78 -8.12 -3.80 4.78
C LEU A 78 -7.76 -5.29 4.81
N ILE A 79 -8.05 -5.98 5.91
CA ILE A 79 -7.86 -7.43 6.03
C ILE A 79 -8.71 -8.16 5.00
N PHE A 80 -9.98 -7.78 4.83
CA PHE A 80 -10.86 -8.37 3.82
C PHE A 80 -10.35 -8.14 2.40
N TYR A 81 -9.87 -6.93 2.10
CA TYR A 81 -9.25 -6.58 0.81
C TYR A 81 -8.05 -7.47 0.51
N TYR A 82 -7.14 -7.68 1.48
CA TYR A 82 -6.03 -8.60 1.29
C TYR A 82 -6.49 -10.04 1.15
N ARG A 83 -7.43 -10.51 1.97
CA ARG A 83 -7.99 -11.87 1.81
C ARG A 83 -8.57 -12.09 0.42
N LYS A 84 -9.25 -11.09 -0.16
CA LYS A 84 -9.79 -11.16 -1.53
C LYS A 84 -8.69 -11.11 -2.60
N LYS A 85 -7.63 -10.32 -2.42
CA LYS A 85 -6.49 -10.28 -3.36
C LYS A 85 -5.62 -11.54 -3.31
N TRP A 86 -5.57 -12.19 -2.15
CA TRP A 86 -4.73 -13.35 -1.89
C TRP A 86 -5.47 -14.68 -2.10
N LYS A 87 -6.81 -14.71 -1.99
CA LYS A 87 -7.63 -15.74 -2.63
C LYS A 87 -7.59 -15.52 -4.14
N PHE A 88 -6.63 -16.18 -4.79
CA PHE A 88 -6.75 -16.59 -6.18
C PHE A 88 -7.78 -17.71 -6.28
#